data_AF-A0A839HG72-F1
#
_entry.id   AF-A0A839HG72-F1
#
_cell.length_a   1.000
_cell.length_b   1.000
_cell.length_c   1.000
_cell.angle_alpha   90.00
_cell.angle_beta   90.00
_cell.angle_gamma   90.00
#
_symmetry.space_group_name_H-M   'P 1'
#
loop_
_entity.id
_entity.type
_entity.pdbx_description
1 polymer ?
#
loop_
_entity_poly.entity_id
_entity_poly.type
_entity_poly.pdbx_seq_one_letter_code
_entity_poly.pdbx_strand_id
1 'polypeptide(L)'
;MAAQESARDRATTMALALVVWGLAGAVFGAIFVAVQQVLIAFHFTGWQPLIVGTCIAAMTTSALYSAMTVALVGAGAGVLASIGYLVGAGQQVELPMLAGLTVGMGVISGALFKLGPHHNARALGVTLTGLLAGTSAGLAMAILLSLSPQPIAPAVIAAGIVALVGTLFEFNQAWLIDMSRGRLATLFGAPLVAGLTAAVVGISVWIMVGSGANLDLPTKERILSFVNDVPAGLMGGLIGGLVSALLLKALGCRIEDYADI
;
A
#
# COMPACT_ATOMS: atom_id res chain seq x y z
N MET A 1 -21.32 -21.56 -31.86
CA MET A 1 -20.95 -21.96 -30.48
C MET A 1 -19.56 -21.45 -30.08
N ALA A 2 -18.48 -21.72 -30.83
CA ALA A 2 -17.12 -21.24 -30.50
C ALA A 2 -16.95 -19.71 -30.31
N ALA A 3 -17.69 -18.88 -31.05
CA ALA A 3 -17.65 -17.41 -30.89
C ALA A 3 -18.32 -16.91 -29.60
N GLN A 4 -19.30 -17.66 -29.08
CA GLN A 4 -20.00 -17.34 -27.83
C GLN A 4 -19.18 -17.73 -26.60
N GLU A 5 -18.44 -18.83 -26.71
CA GLU A 5 -17.48 -19.31 -25.71
C GLU A 5 -16.32 -18.31 -25.54
N SER A 6 -15.75 -17.82 -26.65
CA SER A 6 -14.69 -16.77 -26.61
C SER A 6 -15.16 -15.41 -26.08
N ALA A 7 -16.42 -15.02 -26.31
CA ALA A 7 -16.97 -13.77 -25.78
C ALA A 7 -17.21 -13.86 -24.27
N ARG A 8 -17.68 -15.02 -23.79
CA ARG A 8 -17.90 -15.29 -22.37
C ARG A 8 -16.58 -15.29 -21.60
N ASP A 9 -15.54 -15.93 -22.13
CA ASP A 9 -14.22 -15.97 -21.48
C ASP A 9 -13.57 -14.59 -21.39
N ARG A 10 -13.70 -13.77 -22.45
CA ARG A 10 -13.25 -12.37 -22.43
C ARG A 10 -14.01 -11.52 -21.42
N ALA A 11 -15.32 -11.73 -21.30
CA ALA A 11 -16.13 -11.00 -20.31
C ALA A 11 -15.77 -11.41 -18.88
N THR A 12 -15.57 -12.71 -18.62
CA THR A 12 -15.15 -13.23 -17.32
C THR A 12 -13.77 -12.70 -16.92
N THR A 13 -12.81 -12.71 -17.85
CA THR A 13 -11.45 -12.21 -17.59
C THR A 13 -11.46 -10.71 -17.32
N MET A 14 -12.28 -9.94 -18.06
CA MET A 14 -12.45 -8.51 -17.81
C MET A 14 -13.08 -8.24 -16.44
N ALA A 15 -14.11 -9.01 -16.07
CA ALA A 15 -14.74 -8.87 -14.77
C ALA A 15 -13.76 -9.19 -13.64
N LEU A 16 -12.98 -10.27 -13.77
CA LEU A 16 -11.95 -10.64 -12.82
C LEU A 16 -10.89 -9.54 -12.67
N ALA A 17 -10.40 -9.00 -13.79
CA ALA A 17 -9.45 -7.89 -13.80
C ALA A 17 -9.99 -6.66 -13.05
N LEU A 18 -11.23 -6.25 -13.33
CA LEU A 18 -11.87 -5.12 -12.65
C LEU A 18 -12.02 -5.37 -11.16
N VAL A 19 -12.39 -6.59 -10.75
CA VAL A 19 -12.53 -6.95 -9.33
C VAL A 19 -11.18 -6.92 -8.62
N VAL A 20 -10.14 -7.54 -9.20
CA VAL A 20 -8.80 -7.60 -8.62
C VAL A 20 -8.21 -6.20 -8.50
N TRP A 21 -8.25 -5.40 -9.58
CA TRP A 21 -7.71 -4.04 -9.57
C TRP A 21 -8.52 -3.10 -8.68
N GLY A 22 -9.85 -3.23 -8.65
CA GLY A 22 -10.70 -2.47 -7.75
C GLY A 22 -10.40 -2.78 -6.28
N LEU A 23 -10.21 -4.06 -5.93
CA LEU A 23 -9.87 -4.46 -4.56
C LEU A 23 -8.44 -4.04 -4.17
N ALA A 24 -7.48 -4.18 -5.09
CA ALA A 24 -6.12 -3.68 -4.93
C ALA A 24 -6.12 -2.17 -4.66
N GLY A 25 -6.87 -1.42 -5.47
CA GLY A 25 -7.03 0.01 -5.34
C GLY A 25 -7.69 0.40 -4.02
N ALA A 26 -8.70 -0.33 -3.57
CA ALA A 26 -9.33 -0.09 -2.27
C ALA A 26 -8.33 -0.24 -1.12
N VAL A 27 -7.55 -1.34 -1.10
CA VAL A 27 -6.51 -1.57 -0.09
C VAL A 27 -5.45 -0.46 -0.13
N PHE A 28 -5.00 -0.08 -1.32
CA PHE A 28 -4.10 1.06 -1.48
C PHE A 28 -4.68 2.34 -0.87
N GLY A 29 -5.92 2.67 -1.24
CA GLY A 29 -6.58 3.90 -0.81
C GLY A 29 -6.71 3.98 0.71
N ALA A 30 -7.05 2.85 1.36
CA ALA A 30 -7.10 2.75 2.81
C ALA A 30 -5.73 2.99 3.46
N ILE A 31 -4.67 2.34 2.95
CA ILE A 31 -3.31 2.51 3.47
C ILE A 31 -2.84 3.95 3.26
N PHE A 32 -3.07 4.52 2.07
CA PHE A 32 -2.72 5.89 1.73
C PHE A 32 -3.32 6.89 2.72
N VAL A 33 -4.64 6.82 2.95
CA VAL A 33 -5.33 7.71 3.89
C VAL A 33 -4.82 7.51 5.31
N ALA A 34 -4.60 6.26 5.75
CA ALA A 34 -4.07 5.98 7.08
C ALA A 34 -2.68 6.59 7.31
N VAL A 35 -1.77 6.38 6.36
CA VAL A 35 -0.41 6.93 6.45
C VAL A 35 -0.43 8.45 6.36
N GLN A 36 -1.22 9.03 5.46
CA GLN A 36 -1.34 10.47 5.30
C GLN A 36 -1.82 11.14 6.60
N GLN A 37 -2.84 10.57 7.24
CA GLN A 37 -3.42 11.10 8.46
C GLN A 37 -2.46 10.99 9.66
N VAL A 38 -1.71 9.88 9.75
CA VAL A 38 -0.62 9.76 10.71
C VAL A 38 0.43 10.86 10.48
N LEU A 39 0.89 11.07 9.25
CA LEU A 39 1.87 12.11 8.95
C LEU A 39 1.36 13.51 9.33
N ILE A 40 0.09 13.81 9.05
CA ILE A 40 -0.54 15.07 9.48
C ILE A 40 -0.58 15.19 11.01
N ALA A 41 -0.81 14.08 11.74
CA ALA A 41 -0.72 14.06 13.21
C ALA A 41 0.71 14.35 13.71
N PHE A 42 1.74 13.97 12.96
CA PHE A 42 3.15 14.36 13.20
C PHE A 42 3.51 15.76 12.70
N HIS A 43 2.53 16.61 12.39
CA HIS A 43 2.73 17.98 11.92
C HIS A 43 3.40 18.11 10.55
N PHE A 44 3.45 17.03 9.75
CA PHE A 44 3.79 17.16 8.34
C PHE A 44 2.67 17.90 7.60
N THR A 45 3.02 18.91 6.80
CA THR A 45 2.06 19.75 6.08
C THR A 45 2.44 19.90 4.61
N GLY A 46 1.50 20.41 3.80
CA GLY A 46 1.71 20.63 2.38
C GLY A 46 1.82 19.32 1.59
N TRP A 47 2.87 19.21 0.77
CA TRP A 47 3.06 18.12 -0.18
C TRP A 47 3.65 16.84 0.46
N GLN A 48 4.30 16.94 1.62
CA GLN A 48 5.03 15.82 2.23
C GLN A 48 4.15 14.62 2.61
N PRO A 49 2.99 14.79 3.28
CA PRO A 49 2.10 13.68 3.61
C PRO A 49 1.61 12.94 2.38
N LEU A 50 1.42 13.67 1.28
CA LEU A 50 0.95 13.11 0.03
C LEU A 50 2.03 12.21 -0.57
N ILE A 51 3.25 12.71 -0.80
CA ILE A 51 4.33 11.91 -1.41
C ILE A 51 4.71 10.70 -0.55
N VAL A 52 4.84 10.88 0.77
CA VAL A 52 5.23 9.79 1.67
C VAL A 52 4.09 8.78 1.81
N GLY A 53 2.84 9.26 1.90
CA GLY A 53 1.66 8.40 1.92
C GLY A 53 1.54 7.55 0.67
N THR A 54 1.67 8.15 -0.52
CA THR A 54 1.59 7.41 -1.79
C THR A 54 2.72 6.41 -1.94
N CYS A 55 3.92 6.79 -1.52
CA CYS A 55 5.10 5.93 -1.51
C CYS A 55 4.87 4.68 -0.64
N ILE A 56 4.50 4.85 0.63
CA ILE A 56 4.30 3.74 1.56
C ILE A 56 3.15 2.84 1.10
N ALA A 57 2.04 3.43 0.64
CA ALA A 57 0.92 2.66 0.10
C ALA A 57 1.34 1.83 -1.12
N ALA A 58 2.04 2.43 -2.08
CA ALA A 58 2.50 1.75 -3.30
C ALA A 58 3.51 0.63 -3.02
N MET A 59 4.47 0.87 -2.13
CA MET A 59 5.41 -0.15 -1.70
C MET A 59 4.71 -1.30 -1.00
N THR A 60 3.72 -1.02 -0.14
CA THR A 60 3.03 -2.06 0.65
C THR A 60 2.15 -2.92 -0.22
N THR A 61 1.36 -2.33 -1.14
CA THR A 61 0.50 -3.11 -2.04
C THR A 61 1.32 -3.92 -3.03
N SER A 62 2.38 -3.35 -3.61
CA SER A 62 3.29 -4.08 -4.49
C SER A 62 4.03 -5.22 -3.76
N ALA A 63 4.40 -5.01 -2.50
CA ALA A 63 4.95 -6.06 -1.63
C ALA A 63 3.97 -7.20 -1.39
N LEU A 64 2.70 -6.88 -1.09
CA LEU A 64 1.64 -7.87 -0.84
C LEU A 64 1.41 -8.75 -2.07
N TYR A 65 1.40 -8.17 -3.27
CA TYR A 65 1.20 -8.93 -4.51
C TYR A 65 2.42 -9.78 -4.91
N SER A 66 3.64 -9.26 -4.74
CA SER A 66 4.85 -9.96 -5.21
C SER A 66 5.40 -11.00 -4.24
N ALA A 67 5.12 -10.86 -2.95
CA ALA A 67 5.69 -11.68 -1.90
C ALA A 67 4.67 -11.96 -0.80
N MET A 68 3.47 -12.40 -1.20
CA MET A 68 2.32 -12.62 -0.31
C MET A 68 2.68 -13.37 0.98
N THR A 69 3.40 -14.50 0.90
CA THR A 69 3.76 -15.28 2.10
C THR A 69 4.65 -14.49 3.06
N VAL A 70 5.62 -13.74 2.53
CA VAL A 70 6.52 -12.91 3.36
C VAL A 70 5.77 -11.73 3.96
N ALA A 71 4.90 -11.11 3.17
CA ALA A 71 4.02 -10.04 3.61
C ALA A 71 3.07 -10.50 4.72
N LEU A 72 2.51 -11.71 4.63
CA LEU A 72 1.68 -12.32 5.68
C LEU A 72 2.48 -12.61 6.95
N VAL A 73 3.72 -13.08 6.83
CA VAL A 73 4.63 -13.27 7.97
C VAL A 73 4.94 -11.93 8.63
N GLY A 74 5.23 -10.88 7.85
CA GLY A 74 5.43 -9.53 8.34
C GLY A 74 4.19 -8.97 9.04
N ALA A 75 3.02 -9.14 8.45
CA ALA A 75 1.75 -8.74 9.05
C ALA A 75 1.51 -9.47 10.38
N GLY A 76 1.73 -10.79 10.44
CA GLY A 76 1.64 -11.58 11.67
C GLY A 76 2.62 -11.12 12.74
N ALA A 77 3.87 -10.84 12.37
CA ALA A 77 4.88 -10.28 13.26
C ALA A 77 4.45 -8.90 13.79
N GLY A 78 3.88 -8.04 12.94
CA GLY A 78 3.32 -6.75 13.33
C GLY A 78 2.16 -6.87 14.32
N VAL A 79 1.23 -7.81 14.09
CA VAL A 79 0.12 -8.07 15.02
C VAL A 79 0.66 -8.55 16.37
N LEU A 80 1.55 -9.55 16.38
CA LEU A 80 2.11 -10.10 17.61
C LEU A 80 2.93 -9.06 18.39
N ALA A 81 3.74 -8.25 17.69
CA ALA A 81 4.49 -7.16 18.31
C ALA A 81 3.54 -6.12 18.92
N SER A 82 2.45 -5.79 18.23
CA SER A 82 1.47 -4.83 18.72
C SER A 82 0.72 -5.36 19.95
N ILE A 83 0.27 -6.61 19.93
CA ILE A 83 -0.38 -7.25 21.09
C ILE A 83 0.60 -7.33 22.26
N GLY A 84 1.83 -7.77 22.03
CA GLY A 84 2.87 -7.87 23.06
C GLY A 84 3.16 -6.51 23.70
N TYR A 85 3.25 -5.45 22.89
CA TYR A 85 3.40 -4.10 23.39
C TYR A 85 2.20 -3.65 24.25
N LEU A 86 0.97 -3.88 23.79
CA LEU A 86 -0.25 -3.53 24.54
C LEU A 86 -0.36 -4.28 25.87
N VAL A 87 0.06 -5.55 25.90
CA VAL A 87 0.10 -6.35 27.14
C VAL A 87 1.15 -5.83 28.11
N GLY A 88 2.33 -5.46 27.62
CA GLY A 88 3.47 -5.03 28.46
C GLY A 88 3.42 -3.57 28.92
N ALA A 89 3.04 -2.66 28.04
CA ALA A 89 3.02 -1.21 28.28
C ALA A 89 1.63 -0.68 28.70
N GLY A 90 0.59 -1.51 28.63
CA GLY A 90 -0.78 -1.13 28.92
C GLY A 90 -1.40 -0.23 27.84
N GLN A 91 -2.26 0.72 28.24
CA GLN A 91 -3.02 1.58 27.31
C GLN A 91 -2.25 2.82 26.82
N GLN A 92 -1.03 3.09 27.30
CA GLN A 92 -0.24 4.22 26.82
C GLN A 92 0.51 3.80 25.56
N VAL A 93 -0.07 4.12 24.39
CA VAL A 93 0.48 3.69 23.11
C VAL A 93 1.27 4.80 22.45
N GLU A 94 2.59 4.77 22.65
CA GLU A 94 3.51 5.65 21.92
C GLU A 94 3.73 5.10 20.51
N LEU A 95 3.27 5.83 19.48
CA LEU A 95 3.45 5.42 18.09
C LEU A 95 4.90 5.11 17.72
N PRO A 96 5.93 5.93 18.04
CA PRO A 96 7.28 5.65 17.57
C PRO A 96 7.82 4.32 18.14
N MET A 97 7.48 4.00 19.39
CA MET A 97 7.89 2.75 20.03
C MET A 97 7.16 1.55 19.42
N LEU A 98 5.84 1.65 19.24
CA LEU A 98 5.04 0.61 18.61
C LEU A 98 5.48 0.35 17.16
N ALA A 99 5.66 1.40 16.36
CA ALA A 99 6.13 1.30 14.98
C ALA A 99 7.55 0.74 14.90
N GLY A 100 8.46 1.15 15.79
CA GLY A 100 9.81 0.61 15.86
C GLY A 100 9.83 -0.88 16.19
N LEU A 101 9.00 -1.32 17.15
CA LEU A 101 8.86 -2.72 17.53
C LEU A 101 8.27 -3.56 16.39
N THR A 102 7.21 -3.08 15.74
CA THR A 102 6.56 -3.83 14.66
C THR A 102 7.48 -3.94 13.45
N VAL A 103 8.15 -2.86 13.05
CA VAL A 103 9.18 -2.88 12.00
C VAL A 103 10.30 -3.84 12.37
N GLY A 104 10.85 -3.73 13.59
CA GLY A 104 11.94 -4.59 14.05
C GLY A 104 11.58 -6.06 14.00
N MET A 105 10.40 -6.42 14.53
CA MET A 105 9.89 -7.79 14.48
C MET A 105 9.64 -8.26 13.05
N GLY A 106 9.07 -7.42 12.19
CA GLY A 106 8.89 -7.74 10.77
C GLY A 106 10.20 -8.00 10.06
N VAL A 107 11.22 -7.16 10.26
CA VAL A 107 12.56 -7.33 9.68
C VAL A 107 13.21 -8.63 10.16
N ILE A 108 13.13 -8.93 11.46
CA ILE A 108 13.65 -10.18 12.03
C ILE A 108 12.93 -11.38 11.42
N SER A 109 11.60 -11.38 11.38
CA SER A 109 10.81 -12.46 10.80
C SER A 109 11.09 -12.65 9.32
N GLY A 110 11.23 -11.58 8.54
CA GLY A 110 11.60 -11.65 7.12
C GLY A 110 13.04 -12.14 6.89
N ALA A 111 13.97 -11.81 7.79
CA ALA A 111 15.34 -12.34 7.75
C ALA A 111 15.37 -13.84 8.08
N LEU A 112 14.57 -14.30 9.04
CA LEU A 112 14.43 -15.72 9.35
C LEU A 112 13.74 -16.49 8.21
N PHE A 113 12.74 -15.90 7.56
CA PHE A 113 12.06 -16.51 6.42
C PHE A 113 13.03 -16.81 5.26
N LYS A 114 14.04 -15.95 5.08
CA LYS A 114 15.09 -16.13 4.07
C LYS A 114 15.97 -17.37 4.30
N LEU A 115 16.06 -17.89 5.52
CA LEU A 115 16.80 -19.12 5.82
C LEU A 115 16.09 -20.37 5.24
N GLY A 116 14.84 -20.24 4.82
CA GLY A 116 14.09 -21.29 4.14
C GLY A 116 14.46 -21.45 2.65
N PRO A 117 13.99 -22.53 2.00
CA PRO A 117 14.31 -22.84 0.61
C PRO A 117 13.70 -21.87 -0.43
N HIS A 118 12.90 -20.88 -0.03
CA HIS A 118 12.16 -20.00 -0.93
C HIS A 118 12.86 -18.65 -1.10
N HIS A 119 13.65 -18.54 -2.17
CA HIS A 119 14.30 -17.29 -2.58
C HIS A 119 13.35 -16.47 -3.44
N ASN A 120 12.94 -15.28 -2.97
CA ASN A 120 12.07 -14.38 -3.73
C ASN A 120 12.80 -13.09 -4.15
N ALA A 121 13.72 -13.21 -5.11
CA ALA A 121 14.49 -12.08 -5.67
C ALA A 121 13.58 -11.00 -6.29
N ARG A 122 12.40 -11.42 -6.79
CA ARG A 122 11.41 -10.57 -7.44
C ARG A 122 10.76 -9.56 -6.48
N ALA A 123 10.72 -9.88 -5.19
CA ALA A 123 10.07 -9.05 -4.16
C ALA A 123 10.68 -7.65 -4.08
N LEU A 124 12.01 -7.54 -4.00
CA LEU A 124 12.67 -6.24 -3.88
C LEU A 124 12.45 -5.38 -5.13
N GLY A 125 12.59 -5.98 -6.32
CA GLY A 125 12.33 -5.31 -7.59
C GLY A 125 10.95 -4.68 -7.66
N VAL A 126 9.92 -5.47 -7.33
CA VAL A 126 8.53 -5.00 -7.34
C VAL A 126 8.29 -3.92 -6.30
N THR A 127 8.84 -4.04 -5.08
CA THR A 127 8.70 -2.98 -4.06
C THR A 127 9.39 -1.67 -4.46
N LEU A 128 10.54 -1.73 -5.15
CA LEU A 128 11.20 -0.56 -5.70
C LEU A 128 10.40 0.07 -6.84
N THR A 129 9.74 -0.74 -7.67
CA THR A 129 8.79 -0.23 -8.66
C THR A 129 7.63 0.49 -7.98
N GLY A 130 7.11 -0.07 -6.88
CA GLY A 130 6.11 0.58 -6.04
C GLY A 130 6.60 1.91 -5.47
N LEU A 131 7.83 1.95 -4.93
CA LEU A 131 8.47 3.17 -4.44
C LEU A 131 8.56 4.25 -5.53
N LEU A 132 9.08 3.90 -6.71
CA LEU A 132 9.22 4.84 -7.82
C LEU A 132 7.87 5.33 -8.33
N ALA A 133 6.92 4.41 -8.59
CA ALA A 133 5.58 4.77 -9.06
C ALA A 133 4.83 5.62 -8.02
N GLY A 134 4.93 5.26 -6.74
CA GLY A 134 4.33 5.98 -5.62
C GLY A 134 4.90 7.39 -5.46
N THR A 135 6.22 7.54 -5.53
CA THR A 135 6.88 8.86 -5.43
C THR A 135 6.59 9.73 -6.65
N SER A 136 6.63 9.19 -7.86
CA SER A 136 6.31 9.95 -9.08
C SER A 136 4.84 10.38 -9.12
N ALA A 137 3.91 9.48 -8.76
CA ALA A 137 2.48 9.81 -8.72
C ALA A 137 2.16 10.81 -7.60
N GLY A 138 2.77 10.64 -6.43
CA GLY A 138 2.64 11.59 -5.33
C GLY A 138 3.16 12.97 -5.70
N LEU A 139 4.31 13.05 -6.36
CA LEU A 139 4.87 14.32 -6.82
C LEU A 139 3.96 14.97 -7.89
N ALA A 140 3.53 14.20 -8.88
CA ALA A 140 2.62 14.68 -9.92
C ALA A 140 1.31 15.23 -9.33
N MET A 141 0.72 14.51 -8.38
CA MET A 141 -0.50 14.94 -7.71
C MET A 141 -0.26 16.17 -6.82
N ALA A 142 0.88 16.25 -6.12
CA ALA A 142 1.23 17.43 -5.33
C ALA A 142 1.36 18.68 -6.22
N ILE A 143 1.98 18.56 -7.39
CA ILE A 143 2.06 19.63 -8.39
C ILE A 143 0.65 20.01 -8.87
N LEU A 144 -0.18 19.03 -9.24
CA LEU A 144 -1.54 19.28 -9.71
C LEU A 144 -2.39 20.02 -8.67
N LEU A 145 -2.31 19.61 -7.40
CA LEU A 145 -3.01 20.27 -6.30
C LEU A 145 -2.48 21.68 -6.02
N SER A 146 -1.18 21.92 -6.19
CA SER A 146 -0.60 23.26 -6.03
C SER A 146 -1.08 24.27 -7.09
N LEU A 147 -1.49 23.76 -8.26
CA LEU A 147 -2.00 24.56 -9.37
C LEU A 147 -3.53 24.71 -9.34
N SER A 148 -4.23 23.94 -8.51
CA SER A 148 -5.69 23.95 -8.43
C SER A 148 -6.18 24.95 -7.37
N PRO A 149 -6.96 25.98 -7.75
CA PRO A 149 -7.49 26.96 -6.80
C PRO A 149 -8.70 26.45 -6.00
N GLN A 150 -9.26 25.28 -6.33
CA GLN A 150 -10.46 24.74 -5.67
C GLN A 150 -10.12 23.57 -4.74
N PRO A 151 -10.79 23.45 -3.58
CA PRO A 151 -10.64 22.31 -2.69
C PRO A 151 -11.14 21.03 -3.37
N ILE A 152 -10.26 20.05 -3.55
CA ILE A 152 -10.59 18.74 -4.14
C ILE A 152 -10.94 17.76 -3.03
N ALA A 153 -12.02 17.01 -3.21
CA ALA A 153 -12.45 16.00 -2.25
C ALA A 153 -11.39 14.89 -2.05
N PRO A 154 -11.15 14.41 -0.81
CA PRO A 154 -10.14 13.38 -0.52
C PRO A 154 -10.30 12.09 -1.34
N ALA A 155 -11.54 11.67 -1.60
CA ALA A 155 -11.84 10.50 -2.42
C ALA A 155 -11.33 10.65 -3.86
N VAL A 156 -11.44 11.85 -4.44
CA VAL A 156 -10.96 12.15 -5.80
C VAL A 156 -9.43 12.15 -5.84
N ILE A 157 -8.80 12.66 -4.78
CA ILE A 157 -7.34 12.62 -4.64
C ILE A 157 -6.84 11.17 -4.58
N ALA A 158 -7.47 10.34 -3.74
CA ALA A 158 -7.16 8.92 -3.63
C ALA A 158 -7.36 8.18 -4.97
N ALA A 159 -8.47 8.45 -5.67
CA ALA A 159 -8.75 7.85 -6.98
C ALA A 159 -7.69 8.23 -8.03
N GLY A 160 -7.33 9.52 -8.11
CA GLY A 160 -6.32 10.02 -9.02
C GLY A 160 -4.94 9.44 -8.75
N ILE A 161 -4.54 9.37 -7.49
CA ILE A 161 -3.28 8.76 -7.06
C ILE A 161 -3.26 7.27 -7.41
N VAL A 162 -4.30 6.51 -7.06
CA VAL A 162 -4.35 5.07 -7.36
C VAL A 162 -4.28 4.82 -8.87
N ALA A 163 -5.00 5.62 -9.66
CA ALA A 163 -4.95 5.55 -11.12
C ALA A 163 -3.55 5.83 -11.68
N LEU A 164 -2.89 6.87 -11.19
CA LEU A 164 -1.52 7.21 -11.57
C LEU A 164 -0.54 6.12 -11.15
N VAL A 165 -0.56 5.69 -9.89
CA VAL A 165 0.36 4.66 -9.39
C VAL A 165 0.18 3.37 -10.18
N GLY A 166 -1.05 2.91 -10.39
CA GLY A 166 -1.33 1.69 -11.13
C GLY A 166 -0.77 1.72 -12.56
N THR A 167 -0.98 2.83 -13.28
CA THR A 167 -0.47 2.99 -14.65
C THR A 167 1.05 3.13 -14.71
N LEU A 168 1.65 3.95 -13.83
CA LEU A 168 3.11 4.11 -13.72
C LEU A 168 3.81 2.82 -13.28
N PHE A 169 3.17 2.04 -12.42
CA PHE A 169 3.71 0.77 -11.94
C PHE A 169 3.86 -0.23 -13.08
N GLU A 170 2.80 -0.47 -13.86
CA GLU A 170 2.85 -1.39 -15.02
C GLU A 170 3.89 -0.97 -16.05
N PHE A 171 3.99 0.34 -16.32
CA PHE A 171 4.95 0.85 -17.28
C PHE A 171 6.42 0.64 -16.83
N ASN A 172 6.68 0.74 -15.52
CA ASN A 172 8.03 0.65 -14.96
C ASN A 172 8.44 -0.78 -14.55
N GLN A 173 7.49 -1.70 -14.41
CA GLN A 173 7.73 -3.01 -13.83
C GLN A 173 8.74 -3.84 -14.62
N ALA A 174 8.60 -3.90 -15.95
CA ALA A 174 9.49 -4.71 -16.80
C ALA A 174 10.96 -4.26 -16.69
N TRP A 175 11.19 -2.94 -16.71
CA TRP A 175 12.55 -2.39 -16.64
C TRP A 175 13.19 -2.58 -15.26
N LEU A 176 12.44 -2.38 -14.17
CA LEU A 176 12.99 -2.51 -12.81
C LEU A 176 13.22 -3.95 -12.37
N ILE A 177 12.39 -4.90 -12.80
CA ILE A 177 12.59 -6.31 -12.48
C ILE A 177 13.92 -6.82 -13.06
N ASP A 178 14.29 -6.39 -14.25
CA ASP A 178 15.57 -6.76 -14.86
C ASP A 178 16.76 -6.12 -14.15
N MET A 179 16.62 -4.86 -13.72
CA MET A 179 17.65 -4.15 -12.95
C MET A 179 17.86 -4.72 -11.54
N SER A 180 16.85 -5.38 -10.97
CA SER A 180 16.84 -5.88 -9.59
C SER A 180 17.23 -7.35 -9.44
N ARG A 181 17.77 -8.02 -10.48
CA ARG A 181 18.24 -9.41 -10.40
C ARG A 181 19.55 -9.61 -9.60
N GLY A 182 20.04 -8.59 -8.90
CA GLY A 182 21.29 -8.62 -8.15
C GLY A 182 21.22 -9.34 -6.80
N ARG A 183 22.41 -9.68 -6.25
CA ARG A 183 22.59 -10.32 -4.93
C ARG A 183 22.01 -9.49 -3.76
N LEU A 184 21.86 -8.18 -3.94
CA LEU A 184 21.24 -7.29 -2.95
C LEU A 184 19.73 -7.48 -2.86
N ALA A 185 19.04 -7.76 -3.97
CA ALA A 185 17.60 -7.95 -3.99
C ALA A 185 17.17 -9.23 -3.28
N THR A 186 17.95 -10.30 -3.44
CA THR A 186 17.77 -11.54 -2.68
C THR A 186 18.11 -11.37 -1.20
N LEU A 187 19.01 -10.45 -0.84
CA LEU A 187 19.40 -10.24 0.55
C LEU A 187 18.36 -9.44 1.34
N PHE A 188 17.85 -8.35 0.76
CA PHE A 188 17.04 -7.36 1.47
C PHE A 188 15.55 -7.43 1.16
N GLY A 189 15.12 -8.15 0.11
CA GLY A 189 13.72 -8.20 -0.32
C GLY A 189 12.77 -8.67 0.79
N ALA A 190 13.04 -9.84 1.38
CA ALA A 190 12.16 -10.41 2.39
C ALA A 190 12.11 -9.60 3.71
N PRO A 191 13.23 -9.18 4.31
CA PRO A 191 13.21 -8.31 5.49
C PRO A 191 12.52 -6.97 5.24
N LEU A 192 12.73 -6.35 4.08
CA LEU A 192 12.11 -5.07 3.73
C LEU A 192 10.60 -5.20 3.61
N VAL A 193 10.12 -6.20 2.86
CA VAL A 193 8.68 -6.48 2.70
C VAL A 193 8.02 -6.76 4.05
N ALA A 194 8.62 -7.65 4.84
CA ALA A 194 8.08 -8.02 6.15
C ALA A 194 8.10 -6.85 7.13
N GLY A 195 9.17 -6.06 7.16
CA GLY A 195 9.26 -4.85 7.98
C GLY A 195 8.24 -3.79 7.58
N LEU A 196 8.07 -3.53 6.28
CA LEU A 196 7.11 -2.55 5.77
C LEU A 196 5.67 -2.96 6.11
N THR A 197 5.30 -4.21 5.85
CA THR A 197 3.96 -4.73 6.17
C THR A 197 3.70 -4.74 7.67
N ALA A 198 4.69 -5.13 8.48
CA ALA A 198 4.58 -5.04 9.94
C ALA A 198 4.41 -3.59 10.42
N ALA A 199 5.07 -2.62 9.79
CA ALA A 199 4.90 -1.20 10.08
C ALA A 199 3.47 -0.74 9.83
N VAL A 200 2.92 -1.06 8.66
CA VAL A 200 1.54 -0.68 8.28
C VAL A 200 0.52 -1.31 9.23
N VAL A 201 0.72 -2.57 9.63
CA VAL A 201 -0.11 -3.22 10.65
C VAL A 201 0.02 -2.53 12.00
N GLY A 202 1.24 -2.22 12.45
CA GLY A 202 1.48 -1.51 13.70
C GLY A 202 0.81 -0.14 13.75
N ILE A 203 0.90 0.62 12.64
CA ILE A 203 0.18 1.88 12.47
C ILE A 203 -1.34 1.66 12.55
N SER A 204 -1.86 0.62 11.90
CA SER A 204 -3.29 0.31 11.91
C SER A 204 -3.80 -0.03 13.33
N VAL A 205 -3.02 -0.79 14.10
CA VAL A 205 -3.33 -1.09 15.50
C VAL A 205 -3.24 0.16 16.37
N TRP A 206 -2.22 1.00 16.16
CA TRP A 206 -2.12 2.28 16.86
C TRP A 206 -3.32 3.17 16.62
N ILE A 207 -3.79 3.26 15.38
CA ILE A 207 -4.98 4.03 15.03
C ILE A 207 -6.21 3.51 15.79
N MET A 208 -6.39 2.19 15.85
CA MET A 208 -7.54 1.57 16.54
C MET A 208 -7.49 1.80 18.05
N VAL A 209 -6.34 1.54 18.68
CA VAL A 209 -6.20 1.52 20.15
C VAL A 209 -5.83 2.88 20.72
N GLY A 210 -4.98 3.63 20.03
CA GLY A 210 -4.52 4.96 20.41
C GLY A 210 -5.68 5.95 20.56
N SER A 211 -6.76 5.79 19.81
CA SER A 211 -8.00 6.56 19.95
C SER A 211 -8.60 6.59 21.37
N GLY A 212 -8.28 5.59 22.21
CA GLY A 212 -8.73 5.46 23.59
C GLY A 212 -7.70 5.83 24.67
N ALA A 213 -6.44 6.07 24.29
CA ALA A 213 -5.39 6.50 25.22
C ALA A 213 -5.53 8.01 25.55
N ASN A 214 -4.86 8.49 26.60
CA ASN A 214 -4.75 9.91 26.99
C ASN A 214 -4.05 10.78 25.93
N LEU A 215 -4.59 10.80 24.71
CA LEU A 215 -4.20 11.70 23.65
C LEU A 215 -4.82 13.06 23.92
N ASP A 216 -4.05 14.11 23.65
CA ASP A 216 -4.56 15.48 23.67
C ASP A 216 -5.85 15.58 22.83
N LEU A 217 -6.83 16.34 23.33
CA LEU A 217 -8.10 16.63 22.65
C LEU A 217 -7.98 16.88 21.13
N PRO A 218 -7.04 17.70 20.62
CA PRO A 218 -6.83 17.89 19.18
C PRO A 218 -6.44 16.62 18.42
N THR A 219 -5.72 15.69 19.05
CA THR A 219 -5.33 14.42 18.43
C THR A 219 -6.51 13.45 18.38
N LYS A 220 -7.37 13.48 19.40
CA LYS A 220 -8.60 12.65 19.45
C LYS A 220 -9.63 13.08 18.40
N GLU A 221 -9.83 14.38 18.21
CA GLU A 221 -10.69 14.91 17.13
C GLU A 221 -10.17 14.52 15.74
N ARG A 222 -8.84 14.55 15.53
CA ARG A 222 -8.21 14.10 14.28
C ARG A 222 -8.36 12.60 14.01
N ILE A 223 -8.34 11.77 15.06
CA ILE A 223 -8.59 10.32 14.93
C ILE A 223 -10.06 10.04 14.58
N LEU A 224 -10.99 10.81 15.15
CA LEU A 224 -12.41 10.68 14.80
C LEU A 224 -12.71 11.15 13.36
N SER A 225 -12.07 12.22 12.89
CA SER A 225 -12.15 12.59 11.48
C SER A 225 -11.52 11.53 10.58
N PHE A 226 -10.43 10.89 11.02
CA PHE A 226 -9.79 9.78 10.30
C PHE A 226 -10.74 8.60 10.05
N VAL A 227 -11.49 8.14 11.06
CA VAL A 227 -12.42 7.00 10.90
C VAL A 227 -13.49 7.30 9.84
N ASN A 228 -13.89 8.57 9.71
CA ASN A 228 -14.84 9.02 8.69
C ASN A 228 -14.23 9.13 7.29
N ASP A 229 -12.91 9.33 7.18
CA ASP A 229 -12.20 9.45 5.91
C ASP A 229 -11.77 8.10 5.30
N VAL A 230 -11.64 7.05 6.11
CA VAL A 230 -11.26 5.70 5.63
C VAL A 230 -12.23 5.14 4.58
N PRO A 231 -13.57 5.21 4.75
CA PRO A 231 -14.52 4.81 3.71
C PRO A 231 -14.33 5.59 2.41
N ALA A 232 -14.05 6.89 2.49
CA ALA A 232 -13.80 7.73 1.32
C ALA A 232 -12.50 7.33 0.60
N GLY A 233 -11.45 7.00 1.37
CA GLY A 233 -10.19 6.45 0.84
C GLY A 233 -10.37 5.10 0.15
N LEU A 234 -11.12 4.19 0.76
CA LEU A 234 -11.49 2.88 0.19
C LEU A 234 -12.25 3.04 -1.12
N MET A 235 -13.29 3.89 -1.14
CA MET A 235 -14.09 4.14 -2.34
C MET A 235 -13.27 4.82 -3.44
N GLY A 236 -12.50 5.85 -3.10
CA GLY A 236 -11.61 6.52 -4.04
C GLY A 236 -10.60 5.54 -4.62
N GLY A 237 -10.00 4.70 -3.78
CA GLY A 237 -9.08 3.66 -4.21
C GLY A 237 -9.73 2.62 -5.12
N LEU A 238 -10.95 2.16 -4.80
CA LEU A 238 -11.70 1.23 -5.64
C LEU A 238 -11.94 1.82 -7.03
N ILE A 239 -12.41 3.07 -7.10
CA ILE A 239 -12.63 3.78 -8.36
C ILE A 239 -11.31 3.94 -9.13
N GLY A 240 -10.23 4.36 -8.46
CA GLY A 240 -8.92 4.51 -9.09
C GLY A 240 -8.37 3.18 -9.63
N GLY A 241 -8.62 2.07 -8.93
CA GLY A 241 -8.27 0.73 -9.38
C GLY A 241 -9.03 0.32 -10.64
N LEU A 242 -10.35 0.54 -10.66
CA LEU A 242 -11.18 0.30 -11.85
C LEU A 242 -10.72 1.15 -13.05
N VAL A 243 -10.43 2.43 -12.82
CA VAL A 243 -9.91 3.35 -13.85
C VAL A 243 -8.56 2.88 -14.36
N SER A 244 -7.66 2.41 -13.49
CA SER A 244 -6.37 1.82 -13.89
C SER A 244 -6.56 0.64 -14.82
N ALA A 245 -7.42 -0.31 -14.44
CA ALA A 245 -7.71 -1.48 -15.26
C ALA A 245 -8.26 -1.12 -16.64
N LEU A 246 -9.16 -0.13 -16.70
CA LEU A 246 -9.69 0.38 -17.97
C LEU A 246 -8.62 1.06 -18.82
N LEU A 247 -7.76 1.90 -18.22
CA LEU A 247 -6.67 2.57 -18.91
C LEU A 247 -5.66 1.57 -19.47
N LEU A 248 -5.24 0.59 -18.68
CA LEU A 248 -4.30 -0.45 -19.11
C LEU A 248 -4.87 -1.26 -20.28
N LYS A 249 -6.16 -1.61 -20.20
CA LYS A 249 -6.84 -2.27 -21.31
C LYS A 249 -6.89 -1.39 -22.57
N ALA A 250 -7.19 -0.10 -22.41
CA ALA A 250 -7.24 0.84 -23.54
C ALA A 250 -5.86 1.03 -24.19
N LEU A 251 -4.78 0.93 -23.41
CA LEU A 251 -3.39 0.98 -23.87
C LEU A 251 -2.91 -0.34 -24.50
N GLY A 252 -3.74 -1.37 -24.54
CA GLY A 252 -3.40 -2.67 -25.14
C GLY A 252 -2.56 -3.58 -24.25
N CYS A 253 -2.40 -3.25 -22.96
CA CYS A 253 -1.79 -4.18 -22.00
C CYS A 253 -2.73 -5.39 -21.80
N ARG A 254 -2.24 -6.59 -22.07
CA ARG A 254 -2.98 -7.83 -21.80
C ARG A 254 -3.02 -8.07 -20.30
N ILE A 255 -4.16 -7.76 -19.69
CA ILE A 255 -4.43 -8.05 -18.26
C ILE A 255 -4.58 -9.57 -18.02
N GLU A 256 -4.66 -10.35 -19.11
CA GLU A 256 -4.86 -11.81 -19.13
C GLU A 256 -3.70 -12.60 -18.50
N ASP A 257 -2.45 -12.12 -18.56
CA ASP A 257 -1.29 -12.86 -18.06
C ASP A 257 -1.17 -12.85 -16.51
N TYR A 258 -2.07 -12.14 -15.81
CA TYR A 258 -2.09 -12.01 -14.35
C TYR A 258 -3.09 -12.95 -13.64
N ALA A 259 -3.94 -13.67 -14.38
CA ALA A 259 -4.86 -14.65 -13.81
C ALA A 259 -4.21 -16.02 -13.50
N ASP A 260 -2.97 -16.23 -13.95
CA ASP A 260 -2.17 -17.45 -13.72
C ASP A 260 -1.14 -17.29 -12.56
N ILE A 261 -1.30 -16.28 -11.70
CA ILE A 261 -0.49 -16.08 -10.47
C ILE A 261 -1.25 -16.55 -9.23
#